data_AF-A0A191HUI5-F1
#
_entry.id   AF-A0A191HUI5-F1
#
_cell.length_a   1.000
_cell.length_b   1.000
_cell.length_c   1.000
_cell.angle_alpha   90.00
_cell.angle_beta   90.00
_cell.angle_gamma   90.00
#
_symmetry.space_group_name_H-M   'P 1'
#
loop_
_entity.id
_entity.type
_entity.pdbx_description
1 polymer ?
#
loop_
_entity_poly.entity_id
_entity_poly.type
_entity_poly.pdbx_seq_one_letter_code
_entity_poly.pdbx_strand_id
1 'polypeptide(L)'
;MTILDLEKLIGESIENNFFSICIPPMYVSKGREMLKNIPVKTITVVAFPLGYKNLKSKAVETYQCLTDGAEEIDIVANIPHLKNRNFIAYQEEIESIKKVCQSIPLKVII
;
A
#
# COMPACT_ATOMS: atom_id res chain seq x y z
N MET A 1 -3.05 -14.72 -4.61
CA MET A 1 -1.93 -15.03 -3.70
C MET A 1 -2.50 -15.86 -2.57
N THR A 2 -1.83 -16.96 -2.24
CA THR A 2 -2.06 -17.85 -1.10
C THR A 2 -0.90 -17.70 -0.10
N ILE A 3 -0.97 -18.40 1.04
CA ILE A 3 0.15 -18.40 2.01
C ILE A 3 1.43 -19.01 1.40
N LEU A 4 1.30 -20.08 0.61
CA LEU A 4 2.44 -20.68 -0.08
C LEU A 4 3.08 -19.70 -1.08
N ASP A 5 2.26 -18.90 -1.78
CA ASP A 5 2.78 -17.85 -2.67
C ASP A 5 3.52 -16.76 -1.89
N LEU A 6 3.04 -16.38 -0.70
CA LEU A 6 3.69 -15.39 0.18
C LEU A 6 5.03 -15.91 0.71
N GLU A 7 5.09 -17.16 1.18
CA GLU A 7 6.32 -17.82 1.62
C GLU A 7 7.37 -17.83 0.51
N LYS A 8 6.94 -18.22 -0.70
CA LYS A 8 7.81 -18.23 -1.88
C LYS A 8 8.33 -16.82 -2.20
N LEU A 9 7.47 -15.81 -2.23
CA LEU A 9 7.85 -14.42 -2.50
C LEU A 9 8.86 -13.90 -1.45
N ILE A 10 8.66 -14.23 -0.17
CA ILE A 10 9.59 -13.86 0.89
C ILE A 10 10.94 -14.57 0.68
N GLY A 11 10.95 -15.86 0.38
CA GLY A 11 12.18 -16.61 0.09
C GLY A 11 12.97 -15.99 -1.06
N GLU A 12 12.31 -15.74 -2.19
CA GLU A 12 12.90 -15.09 -3.36
C GLU A 12 13.44 -13.69 -3.01
N SER A 13 12.73 -12.94 -2.15
CA SER A 13 13.17 -11.60 -1.73
C SER A 13 14.46 -11.62 -0.92
N ILE A 14 14.65 -12.64 -0.07
CA ILE A 14 15.83 -12.82 0.76
C ILE A 14 17.00 -13.29 -0.11
N GLU A 15 16.79 -14.30 -0.94
CA GLU A 15 17.81 -14.86 -1.84
C GLU A 15 18.39 -13.80 -2.78
N ASN A 16 17.55 -12.90 -3.28
CA ASN A 16 17.93 -11.86 -4.22
C ASN A 16 18.28 -10.52 -3.56
N ASN A 17 18.25 -10.43 -2.23
CA ASN A 17 18.48 -9.19 -1.47
C ASN A 17 17.61 -8.01 -1.93
N PHE A 18 16.33 -8.27 -2.20
CA PHE A 18 15.40 -7.19 -2.53
C PHE A 18 15.12 -6.32 -1.32
N PHE A 19 14.94 -5.02 -1.57
CA PHE A 19 14.63 -4.04 -0.53
C PHE A 19 13.28 -4.32 0.16
N SER A 20 12.32 -4.86 -0.59
CA SER A 20 10.94 -4.95 -0.15
C SER A 20 10.13 -5.94 -0.97
N ILE A 21 9.04 -6.44 -0.38
CA ILE A 21 7.97 -7.14 -1.08
C ILE A 21 6.72 -6.26 -1.13
N CYS A 22 5.97 -6.31 -2.24
CA CYS A 22 4.67 -5.65 -2.36
C CYS A 22 3.57 -6.72 -2.40
N ILE A 23 2.70 -6.73 -1.39
CA ILE A 23 1.70 -7.78 -1.18
C ILE A 23 0.29 -7.22 -0.98
N PRO A 24 -0.77 -7.99 -1.24
CA PRO A 24 -2.15 -7.56 -0.99
C PRO A 24 -2.37 -7.18 0.48
N PRO A 25 -3.24 -6.18 0.78
CA PRO A 25 -3.49 -5.70 2.15
C PRO A 25 -3.78 -6.81 3.17
N MET A 26 -4.56 -7.82 2.78
CA MET A 26 -4.92 -8.94 3.65
C MET A 26 -3.72 -9.76 4.16
N TYR A 27 -2.56 -9.66 3.51
CA TYR A 27 -1.35 -10.39 3.87
C TYR A 27 -0.33 -9.53 4.60
N VAL A 28 -0.57 -8.23 4.82
CA VAL A 28 0.41 -7.32 5.44
C VAL A 28 0.81 -7.80 6.82
N SER A 29 -0.18 -8.06 7.70
CA SER A 29 0.09 -8.54 9.07
C SER A 29 0.90 -9.83 9.07
N LYS A 30 0.53 -10.80 8.21
CA LYS A 30 1.26 -12.07 8.11
C LYS A 30 2.66 -11.91 7.51
N GLY A 31 2.81 -11.08 6.49
CA GLY A 31 4.10 -10.75 5.88
C GLY A 31 5.05 -10.09 6.87
N ARG A 32 4.54 -9.16 7.70
CA ARG A 32 5.31 -8.54 8.79
C ARG A 32 5.75 -9.53 9.85
N GLU A 33 4.85 -10.45 10.24
CA GLU A 33 5.18 -11.52 11.18
C GLU A 33 6.32 -12.39 10.64
N MET A 34 6.24 -12.81 9.37
CA MET A 34 7.21 -13.69 8.73
C MET A 34 8.55 -13.00 8.47
N LEU A 35 8.55 -11.69 8.18
CA LEU A 35 9.74 -10.87 7.97
C LEU A 35 10.32 -10.29 9.27
N LYS A 36 9.90 -10.79 10.44
CA LYS A 36 10.43 -10.32 11.73
C LYS A 36 11.94 -10.54 11.78
N ASN A 37 12.69 -9.47 12.05
CA ASN A 37 14.15 -9.41 12.07
C ASN A 37 14.84 -9.64 10.71
N ILE A 38 14.09 -9.62 9.60
CA ILE A 38 14.63 -9.68 8.24
C ILE A 38 14.59 -8.27 7.64
N PRO A 39 15.68 -7.77 7.02
CA PRO A 39 15.77 -6.42 6.49
C PRO A 39 15.04 -6.24 5.14
N VAL A 40 13.90 -6.91 4.95
CA VAL A 40 13.02 -6.77 3.78
C VAL A 40 11.75 -6.06 4.24
N LYS A 41 11.41 -4.95 3.57
CA LYS A 41 10.23 -4.17 3.93
C LYS A 41 8.94 -4.77 3.39
N THR A 42 7.83 -4.53 4.08
CA THR A 42 6.49 -4.89 3.60
C THR A 42 5.75 -3.68 3.06
N ILE A 43 5.50 -3.68 1.76
CA ILE A 43 4.75 -2.67 1.02
C ILE A 43 3.38 -3.24 0.68
N THR A 44 2.37 -2.40 0.61
CA THR A 44 1.05 -2.82 0.12
C THR A 44 0.38 -1.75 -0.73
N VAL A 45 -0.72 -2.14 -1.36
CA VAL A 45 -1.47 -1.31 -2.29
C VAL A 45 -2.81 -0.87 -1.70
N VAL A 46 -3.25 0.35 -1.99
CA VAL A 46 -4.55 0.88 -1.56
C VAL A 46 -5.38 1.30 -2.78
N ALA A 47 -6.69 1.04 -2.73
CA ALA A 47 -7.62 1.29 -3.82
C ALA A 47 -7.25 0.63 -5.16
N PHE A 48 -6.42 -0.41 -5.11
CA PHE A 48 -5.88 -1.06 -6.30
C PHE A 48 -6.88 -2.05 -6.93
N PRO A 49 -6.90 -2.21 -8.27
CA PRO A 49 -6.09 -1.47 -9.25
C PRO A 49 -6.75 -0.20 -9.79
N LEU A 50 -7.98 0.13 -9.39
CA LEU A 50 -8.84 1.05 -10.14
C LEU A 50 -8.88 2.48 -9.60
N GLY A 51 -8.48 2.71 -8.34
CA GLY A 51 -8.32 4.04 -7.75
C GLY A 51 -9.61 4.84 -7.52
N TYR A 52 -10.77 4.35 -7.93
CA TYR A 52 -12.05 5.07 -7.88
C TYR A 52 -12.88 4.86 -6.59
N LYS A 53 -12.26 4.32 -5.52
CA LYS A 53 -12.90 4.24 -4.21
C LYS A 53 -13.07 5.66 -3.65
N ASN A 54 -14.11 5.90 -2.85
CA ASN A 54 -14.26 7.18 -2.16
C ASN A 54 -13.15 7.40 -1.11
N LEU A 55 -12.88 8.66 -0.76
CA LEU A 55 -11.83 9.05 0.18
C LEU A 55 -11.93 8.32 1.54
N LYS A 56 -13.12 8.16 2.11
CA LYS A 56 -13.29 7.49 3.42
C LYS A 56 -12.84 6.03 3.35
N SER A 57 -13.21 5.32 2.28
CA SER A 57 -12.78 3.93 2.07
C SER A 57 -11.26 3.85 1.88
N LYS A 58 -10.65 4.75 1.11
CA LYS A 58 -9.19 4.81 0.95
C LYS A 58 -8.49 5.09 2.28
N ALA A 59 -9.00 6.01 3.09
CA ALA A 59 -8.42 6.38 4.38
C ALA A 59 -8.49 5.23 5.39
N VAL A 60 -9.62 4.54 5.48
CA VAL A 60 -9.78 3.37 6.37
C VAL A 60 -8.88 2.21 5.92
N GLU A 61 -8.84 1.92 4.61
CA GLU A 61 -7.95 0.89 4.05
C GLU A 61 -6.48 1.22 4.35
N THR A 62 -6.07 2.47 4.13
CA THR A 62 -4.72 2.95 4.46
C THR A 62 -4.41 2.78 5.94
N TYR A 63 -5.29 3.27 6.83
CA TYR A 63 -5.11 3.15 8.27
C TYR A 63 -4.97 1.68 8.72
N GLN A 64 -5.79 0.79 8.17
CA GLN A 64 -5.70 -0.63 8.48
C GLN A 64 -4.36 -1.22 8.01
N CYS A 65 -3.93 -0.92 6.79
CA CYS A 65 -2.63 -1.39 6.28
C CYS A 65 -1.46 -0.93 7.16
N LEU A 66 -1.49 0.32 7.64
CA LEU A 66 -0.48 0.84 8.57
C LEU A 66 -0.53 0.14 9.92
N THR A 67 -1.72 -0.13 10.45
CA THR A 67 -1.93 -0.87 11.70
C THR A 67 -1.41 -2.30 11.58
N ASP A 68 -1.60 -2.93 10.42
CA ASP A 68 -1.08 -4.27 10.10
C ASP A 68 0.45 -4.27 9.88
N GLY A 69 1.06 -3.08 9.83
CA GLY A 69 2.50 -2.89 9.81
C GLY A 69 3.11 -2.65 8.43
N ALA A 70 2.34 -2.20 7.44
CA ALA A 70 2.89 -1.76 6.16
C ALA A 70 3.90 -0.61 6.37
N GLU A 71 5.04 -0.71 5.69
CA GLU A 71 6.14 0.24 5.79
C GLU A 71 6.18 1.23 4.61
N GLU A 72 5.24 1.08 3.67
CA GLU A 72 4.97 1.98 2.55
C GLU A 72 3.59 1.64 1.97
N ILE A 73 2.91 2.67 1.43
CA ILE A 73 1.60 2.55 0.79
C ILE A 73 1.70 2.99 -0.67
N ASP A 74 1.27 2.11 -1.58
CA ASP A 74 1.13 2.38 -3.02
C ASP A 74 -0.34 2.55 -3.35
N ILE A 75 -0.80 3.80 -3.46
CA ILE A 75 -2.21 4.11 -3.73
C ILE A 75 -2.45 4.36 -5.22
N VAL A 76 -3.58 3.87 -5.75
CA VAL A 76 -4.00 4.25 -7.10
C VAL A 76 -4.73 5.59 -7.08
N ALA A 77 -4.27 6.51 -7.94
CA ALA A 77 -4.87 7.81 -8.15
C ALA A 77 -6.34 7.69 -8.58
N ASN A 78 -7.16 8.66 -8.17
CA ASN A 78 -8.51 8.79 -8.70
C ASN A 78 -8.47 9.35 -10.14
N ILE A 79 -8.26 8.46 -11.11
CA ILE A 79 -8.17 8.80 -12.54
C ILE A 79 -9.40 9.58 -13.04
N PRO A 80 -10.65 9.27 -12.62
CA PRO A 80 -11.80 10.11 -12.95
C PRO A 80 -11.65 11.58 -12.53
N HIS A 81 -11.15 11.88 -11.32
CA HIS A 81 -10.91 13.26 -10.90
C HIS A 81 -9.91 13.96 -11.82
N LEU A 82 -8.81 13.30 -12.16
CA LEU A 82 -7.79 13.84 -13.07
C LEU A 82 -8.34 14.09 -14.47
N LYS A 83 -9.05 13.12 -15.05
CA LYS A 83 -9.64 13.23 -16.41
C LYS A 83 -10.73 14.31 -16.47
N ASN A 84 -11.51 14.47 -15.41
CA ASN A 84 -12.51 15.53 -15.29
C ASN A 84 -11.92 16.89 -14.88
N ARG A 85 -10.59 17.01 -14.79
CA ARG A 85 -9.87 18.22 -14.34
C ARG A 85 -10.31 18.72 -12.95
N ASN A 86 -10.84 17.82 -12.12
CA ASN A 86 -11.20 18.11 -10.74
C ASN A 86 -9.96 17.97 -9.84
N PHE A 87 -9.00 18.87 -10.04
CA PHE A 87 -7.73 18.85 -9.33
C PHE A 87 -7.86 19.18 -7.84
N ILE A 88 -8.88 19.95 -7.46
CA ILE A 88 -9.18 20.26 -6.05
C ILE A 88 -9.53 18.96 -5.32
N ALA A 89 -10.50 18.18 -5.82
CA ALA A 89 -10.87 16.92 -5.18
C ALA A 89 -9.72 15.91 -5.17
N TYR A 90 -8.91 15.86 -6.24
CA TYR A 90 -7.74 14.98 -6.28
C TYR A 90 -6.68 15.38 -5.25
N GLN A 91 -6.37 16.68 -5.14
CA GLN A 91 -5.41 17.19 -4.16
C GLN A 91 -5.90 16.91 -2.73
N GLU A 92 -7.16 17.21 -2.42
CA GLU A 92 -7.76 16.92 -1.12
C GLU A 92 -7.70 15.42 -0.78
N GLU A 93 -7.91 14.54 -1.76
CA GLU A 93 -7.81 13.10 -1.57
C GLU A 93 -6.37 12.70 -1.17
N ILE A 94 -5.37 13.10 -1.95
CA ILE A 94 -3.97 12.72 -1.69
C ILE A 94 -3.44 13.34 -0.39
N GLU A 95 -3.76 14.61 -0.10
CA GLU A 95 -3.38 15.25 1.16
C GLU A 95 -3.98 14.54 2.37
N SER A 96 -5.25 14.14 2.28
CA SER A 96 -5.95 13.42 3.35
C SER A 96 -5.33 12.05 3.59
N ILE A 97 -5.00 11.30 2.53
CA ILE A 97 -4.30 10.02 2.67
C ILE A 97 -2.88 10.21 3.21
N LYS A 98 -2.14 11.23 2.75
CA LYS A 98 -0.79 11.49 3.25
C LYS A 98 -0.78 11.80 4.75
N LYS A 99 -1.79 12.51 5.25
CA LYS A 99 -1.97 12.74 6.69
C LYS A 99 -2.15 11.43 7.46
N VAL A 100 -2.87 10.46 6.91
CA VAL A 100 -3.02 9.11 7.52
C VAL A 100 -1.68 8.36 7.54
N CYS A 101 -0.89 8.44 6.46
CA CYS A 101 0.42 7.78 6.39
C CYS A 101 1.48 8.39 7.32
N GLN A 102 1.33 9.63 7.76
CA GLN A 102 2.34 10.32 8.58
C GLN A 102 3.74 10.24 7.94
N SER A 103 4.74 9.71 8.65
CA SER A 103 6.11 9.50 8.17
C SER A 103 6.26 8.33 7.20
N ILE A 104 5.26 7.45 7.09
CA ILE A 104 5.30 6.31 6.16
C ILE A 104 5.24 6.83 4.71
N PRO A 105 6.12 6.34 3.82
CA PRO A 105 6.11 6.73 2.42
C PRO A 105 4.77 6.41 1.74
N LEU A 106 4.32 7.33 0.91
CA LEU A 106 3.12 7.20 0.08
C LEU A 106 3.55 7.37 -1.37
N LYS A 107 3.35 6.34 -2.19
CA LYS A 107 3.52 6.40 -3.65
C LYS A 107 2.15 6.44 -4.30
N VAL A 108 2.05 7.21 -5.39
CA VAL A 108 0.80 7.37 -6.13
C VAL A 108 0.97 6.81 -7.53
N ILE A 109 0.20 5.78 -7.86
CA ILE A 109 0.12 5.16 -9.19
C ILE A 109 -0.81 6.04 -10.05
N ILE A 110 -0.32 6.54 -11.19
CA ILE A 110 -1.02 7.45 -12.12
C ILE A 110 -1.24 6.84 -13.50
#